data_AF-T0JM56-F1
#
_entry.id   AF-T0JM56-F1
#
_cell.length_a   1.000
_cell.length_b   1.000
_cell.length_c   1.000
_cell.angle_alpha   90.00
_cell.angle_beta   90.00
_cell.angle_gamma   90.00
#
_symmetry.space_group_name_H-M   'P 1'
#
loop_
_entity.id
_entity.type
_entity.pdbx_description
1 polymer ?
#
loop_
_entity_poly.entity_id
_entity_poly.type
_entity_poly.pdbx_seq_one_letter_code
_entity_poly.pdbx_strand_id
1 'polypeptide(L)'
;MYYVIKKQHATPLSTFIGFPVRKFIASKNSDNVIFEFQKDGKPLRKWVKKEDIILLTDNKEYYQKTLKHFSEIESTQKKLVEEAQAHLKNSMETFTDTMHTEMDEYEELRDSSDVPCMLRHL
;
A
#
# COMPACT_ATOMS: atom_id res chain seq x y z
N MET A 1 -25.32 4.40 -19.25
CA MET A 1 -24.32 4.86 -18.26
C MET A 1 -23.48 3.65 -17.92
N TYR A 2 -22.17 3.80 -17.83
CA TYR A 2 -21.27 2.71 -17.46
C TYR A 2 -20.56 3.07 -16.14
N TYR A 3 -20.12 2.04 -15.44
CA TYR A 3 -19.40 2.13 -14.19
C TYR A 3 -18.06 1.42 -14.36
N VAL A 4 -17.00 2.12 -13.96
CA VAL A 4 -15.63 1.67 -14.12
C VAL A 4 -15.00 1.53 -12.76
N ILE A 5 -14.30 0.42 -12.52
CA ILE A 5 -13.33 0.29 -11.43
C ILE A 5 -11.96 0.17 -12.10
N LYS A 6 -11.04 1.06 -11.75
CA LYS A 6 -9.67 1.00 -12.23
C LYS A 6 -8.68 0.91 -11.08
N LYS A 7 -7.59 0.20 -11.32
CA LYS A 7 -6.40 0.24 -10.49
C LYS A 7 -5.73 1.61 -10.61
N GLN A 8 -5.23 2.11 -9.50
CA GLN A 8 -4.34 3.25 -9.42
C GLN A 8 -3.08 2.79 -8.71
N HIS A 9 -1.97 2.84 -9.44
CA HIS A 9 -0.66 2.54 -8.88
C HIS A 9 -0.25 3.72 -7.99
N ALA A 10 -0.41 3.55 -6.68
CA ALA A 10 0.26 4.34 -5.68
C ALA A 10 1.34 3.46 -5.04
N THR A 11 2.47 4.05 -4.64
CA THR A 11 3.51 3.35 -3.89
C THR A 11 3.31 3.71 -2.42
N PRO A 12 3.26 2.77 -1.46
CA PRO A 12 3.59 1.34 -1.57
C PRO A 12 2.41 0.41 -1.93
N LEU A 13 1.17 0.90 -1.96
CA LEU A 13 -0.03 0.08 -2.16
C LEU A 13 -0.81 0.53 -3.40
N SER A 14 -1.24 -0.45 -4.20
CA SER A 14 -2.21 -0.20 -5.26
C SER A 14 -3.58 0.13 -4.66
N THR A 15 -4.19 1.21 -5.12
CA THR A 15 -5.56 1.58 -4.75
C THR A 15 -6.50 1.34 -5.93
N PHE A 16 -7.80 1.32 -5.66
CA PHE A 16 -8.85 1.18 -6.67
C PHE A 16 -9.74 2.42 -6.67
N ILE A 17 -10.05 2.94 -7.86
CA ILE A 17 -10.98 4.05 -8.03
C ILE A 17 -12.18 3.58 -8.86
N GLY A 18 -13.36 3.75 -8.29
CA GLY A 18 -14.64 3.63 -8.98
C GLY A 18 -15.13 4.97 -9.54
N PHE A 19 -15.58 5.02 -10.79
CA PHE A 19 -16.23 6.21 -11.36
C PHE A 19 -17.25 5.86 -12.46
N PRO A 20 -18.34 6.64 -12.59
CA PRO A 20 -19.28 6.50 -13.68
C PRO A 20 -18.78 7.24 -14.94
N VAL A 21 -19.09 6.69 -16.11
CA VAL A 21 -18.80 7.28 -17.42
C VAL A 21 -20.01 7.16 -18.34
N ARG A 22 -20.28 8.22 -19.11
CA ARG A 22 -21.42 8.20 -20.05
C ARG A 22 -21.07 7.50 -21.34
N LYS A 23 -19.84 7.69 -21.81
CA LYS A 23 -19.32 7.14 -23.07
C LYS A 23 -17.89 6.69 -22.88
N PHE A 24 -17.52 5.63 -23.59
CA PHE A 24 -16.15 5.19 -23.71
C PHE A 24 -15.88 4.74 -25.15
N ILE A 25 -14.62 4.78 -25.57
CA ILE A 25 -14.17 4.31 -26.87
C ILE A 25 -13.09 3.27 -26.60
N ALA A 26 -13.32 2.05 -27.05
CA ALA A 26 -12.37 0.96 -26.99
C ALA A 26 -12.12 0.44 -28.41
N SER A 27 -10.85 0.21 -28.75
CA SER A 27 -10.45 -0.45 -29.99
C SER A 27 -9.80 -1.79 -29.67
N LYS A 28 -9.97 -2.79 -30.54
CA LYS A 28 -9.31 -4.10 -30.38
C LYS A 28 -7.79 -3.97 -30.43
N ASN A 29 -7.28 -3.08 -31.27
CA ASN A 29 -5.84 -2.92 -31.55
C ASN A 29 -5.15 -1.85 -30.69
N SER A 30 -5.82 -1.37 -29.64
CA SER A 30 -5.28 -0.35 -28.73
C SER A 30 -5.22 -0.91 -27.32
N ASP A 31 -4.13 -0.67 -26.60
CA ASP A 31 -4.03 -1.03 -25.19
C ASP A 31 -4.79 -0.07 -24.27
N ASN A 32 -5.35 1.00 -24.83
CA ASN A 32 -6.07 2.02 -24.09
C ASN A 32 -7.57 2.01 -24.41
N VAL A 33 -8.35 2.36 -23.39
CA VAL A 33 -9.75 2.77 -23.49
C VAL A 33 -9.82 4.26 -23.17
N ILE A 34 -10.59 5.00 -23.99
CA ILE A 34 -10.82 6.42 -23.78
C ILE A 34 -12.16 6.57 -23.06
N PHE A 35 -12.15 7.20 -21.90
CA PHE A 35 -13.37 7.55 -21.16
C PHE A 35 -13.70 9.02 -21.38
N GLU A 36 -14.95 9.33 -21.74
CA GLU A 36 -15.44 10.69 -21.92
C GLU A 36 -16.26 11.12 -20.69
N PHE A 37 -15.80 12.20 -20.07
CA PHE A 37 -16.41 12.89 -18.95
C PHE A 37 -17.01 14.21 -19.41
N GLN A 38 -17.97 14.72 -18.67
CA GLN A 38 -18.48 16.08 -18.86
C GLN A 38 -17.87 16.96 -17.76
N LYS A 39 -17.11 17.99 -18.15
CA LYS A 39 -16.56 18.98 -17.22
C LYS A 39 -16.87 20.36 -17.79
N ASP A 40 -17.58 21.18 -17.02
CA ASP A 40 -17.97 22.54 -17.42
C ASP A 40 -18.72 22.59 -18.77
N GLY A 41 -19.59 21.61 -19.02
CA GLY A 41 -20.35 21.47 -20.26
C GLY A 41 -19.53 21.03 -21.48
N LYS A 42 -18.23 20.76 -21.33
CA LYS A 42 -17.33 20.30 -22.39
C LYS A 42 -16.94 18.83 -22.19
N PRO A 43 -16.81 18.05 -23.28
CA PRO A 43 -16.31 16.69 -23.19
C PRO A 43 -14.82 16.69 -22.84
N LEU A 44 -14.47 16.07 -21.71
CA LEU A 44 -13.10 15.80 -21.30
C LEU A 44 -12.81 14.32 -21.50
N ARG A 45 -11.76 13.99 -22.25
CA ARG A 45 -11.37 12.61 -22.52
C ARG A 45 -10.15 12.23 -21.70
N LYS A 46 -10.17 11.06 -21.07
CA LYS A 46 -9.00 10.47 -20.41
C LYS A 46 -8.70 9.09 -21.00
N TRP A 47 -7.42 8.84 -21.21
CA TRP A 47 -6.90 7.56 -21.66
C TRP A 47 -6.60 6.72 -20.42
N VAL A 48 -7.09 5.49 -20.42
CA VAL A 48 -6.83 4.51 -19.35
C VAL A 48 -6.40 3.22 -20.01
N LYS A 49 -5.31 2.64 -19.53
CA LYS A 49 -4.84 1.36 -20.04
C LYS A 49 -5.83 0.25 -19.68
N LYS A 50 -6.03 -0.70 -20.60
CA LYS A 50 -6.90 -1.86 -20.40
C LYS A 50 -6.46 -2.71 -19.22
N GLU A 51 -5.15 -2.88 -19.04
CA GLU A 51 -4.56 -3.60 -17.90
C GLU A 51 -4.94 -3.01 -16.54
N ASP A 52 -5.24 -1.71 -16.49
CA ASP A 52 -5.64 -1.02 -15.27
C ASP A 52 -7.16 -1.08 -15.03
N ILE A 53 -7.97 -1.52 -15.99
CA ILE A 53 -9.43 -1.60 -15.86
C ILE A 53 -9.79 -2.96 -15.25
N ILE A 54 -10.25 -2.92 -14.00
CA ILE A 54 -10.69 -4.11 -13.26
C ILE A 54 -12.12 -4.48 -13.60
N LEU A 55 -12.98 -3.46 -13.75
CA LEU A 55 -14.37 -3.64 -14.10
C LEU A 55 -14.84 -2.52 -15.02
N LEU A 56 -15.57 -2.87 -16.07
CA LEU A 56 -16.35 -1.96 -16.89
C LEU A 56 -17.72 -2.61 -17.13
N THR A 57 -18.78 -2.04 -16.57
CA THR A 57 -20.12 -2.62 -16.61
C THR A 57 -21.21 -1.55 -16.67
N ASP A 58 -22.37 -1.87 -17.22
CA ASP A 58 -23.59 -1.08 -17.10
C ASP A 58 -24.47 -1.50 -15.90
N ASN A 59 -24.15 -2.63 -15.25
CA ASN A 59 -24.85 -3.11 -14.06
C ASN A 59 -24.35 -2.37 -12.80
N LYS A 60 -25.18 -1.45 -12.31
CA LYS A 60 -24.90 -0.65 -11.12
C LYS A 60 -24.76 -1.49 -9.84
N GLU A 61 -25.59 -2.50 -9.66
CA GLU A 61 -25.58 -3.32 -8.45
C GLU A 61 -24.30 -4.16 -8.37
N TYR A 62 -23.91 -4.78 -9.49
CA TYR A 62 -22.65 -5.51 -9.59
C TYR A 62 -21.44 -4.60 -9.34
N TYR A 63 -21.46 -3.39 -9.90
CA TYR A 63 -20.45 -2.37 -9.63
C TYR A 63 -20.36 -2.02 -8.14
N GLN A 64 -21.49 -1.74 -7.48
CA GLN A 64 -21.50 -1.37 -6.05
C GLN A 64 -20.99 -2.50 -5.17
N LYS A 65 -21.42 -3.74 -5.44
CA LYS A 65 -20.96 -4.93 -4.71
C LYS A 65 -19.45 -5.12 -4.87
N THR A 66 -18.96 -4.99 -6.10
CA THR A 66 -17.53 -5.15 -6.41
C THR A 66 -16.69 -4.04 -5.77
N LEU A 67 -17.15 -2.79 -5.84
CA LEU A 67 -16.45 -1.66 -5.24
C LEU A 67 -16.38 -1.79 -3.71
N LYS A 68 -17.47 -2.22 -3.07
CA LYS A 68 -17.50 -2.47 -1.62
C LYS A 68 -16.48 -3.55 -1.24
N HIS A 69 -16.44 -4.65 -2.00
CA HIS A 69 -15.48 -5.73 -1.75
C HIS A 69 -14.02 -5.23 -1.84
N PHE A 70 -13.68 -4.44 -2.85
CA PHE A 70 -12.33 -3.84 -2.94
C PHE A 70 -12.02 -2.90 -1.79
N SER A 71 -12.98 -2.09 -1.34
CA SER A 71 -12.80 -1.20 -0.18
C SER A 71 -12.54 -1.97 1.12
N GLU A 72 -13.21 -3.11 1.31
CA GLU A 72 -12.98 -4.00 2.47
C GLU A 72 -11.58 -4.63 2.44
N ILE A 73 -11.11 -5.03 1.25
CA ILE A 73 -9.74 -5.53 1.05
C ILE A 73 -8.72 -4.44 1.36
N GLU A 74 -8.89 -3.23 0.83
CA GLU A 74 -7.99 -2.11 1.09
C GLU A 74 -7.90 -1.77 2.59
N SER A 75 -9.05 -1.77 3.28
CA SER A 75 -9.09 -1.55 4.73
C SER A 75 -8.33 -2.63 5.50
N THR A 76 -8.51 -3.90 5.13
CA THR A 76 -7.78 -5.02 5.73
C THR A 76 -6.28 -4.92 5.49
N GLN A 77 -5.86 -4.63 4.25
CA GLN A 77 -4.44 -4.45 3.91
C GLN A 77 -3.82 -3.29 4.68
N LYS A 78 -4.54 -2.18 4.83
CA LYS A 78 -4.07 -1.04 5.60
C LYS A 78 -3.81 -1.41 7.05
N LYS A 79 -4.72 -2.14 7.70
CA LYS A 79 -4.53 -2.62 9.07
C LYS A 79 -3.31 -3.52 9.22
N LEU A 80 -3.11 -4.46 8.30
CA LEU A 80 -1.93 -5.34 8.31
C LEU A 80 -0.63 -4.55 8.19
N VAL A 81 -0.61 -3.50 7.37
CA VAL A 81 0.56 -2.61 7.24
C VAL A 81 0.79 -1.83 8.52
N GLU A 82 -0.26 -1.28 9.14
CA GLU A 82 -0.17 -0.56 10.42
C GLU A 82 0.34 -1.48 11.55
N GLU A 83 -0.15 -2.71 11.63
CA GLU A 83 0.31 -3.73 12.58
C GLU A 83 1.78 -4.12 12.36
N ALA A 84 2.18 -4.34 11.10
CA ALA A 84 3.57 -4.65 10.76
C ALA A 84 4.52 -3.49 11.12
N GLN A 85 4.10 -2.24 10.90
CA GLN A 85 4.86 -1.06 11.30
C GLN A 85 5.00 -0.94 12.82
N ALA A 86 3.93 -1.21 13.57
CA ALA A 86 3.97 -1.21 15.02
C ALA A 86 4.90 -2.30 15.56
N HIS A 87 4.85 -3.51 15.00
CA HIS A 87 5.74 -4.62 15.37
C HIS A 87 7.21 -4.28 15.08
N LEU A 88 7.50 -3.71 13.91
CA LEU A 88 8.85 -3.29 13.56
C LEU A 88 9.38 -2.25 14.55
N LYS A 89 8.57 -1.26 14.91
CA LYS A 89 8.93 -0.23 15.89
C LYS A 89 9.28 -0.85 17.25
N ASN A 90 8.41 -1.74 17.76
CA ASN A 90 8.66 -2.44 19.03
C ASN A 90 9.94 -3.30 18.96
N SER A 91 10.19 -3.96 17.83
CA SER A 91 11.40 -4.76 17.64
C SER A 91 12.66 -3.89 17.66
N MET A 92 12.61 -2.68 17.09
CA MET A 92 13.72 -1.73 17.14
C MET A 92 13.98 -1.21 18.56
N GLU A 93 12.92 -0.90 19.31
CA GLU A 93 13.02 -0.48 20.71
C GLU A 93 13.63 -1.60 21.56
N THR A 94 13.09 -2.82 21.46
CA THR A 94 13.61 -4.00 22.18
C THR A 94 15.07 -4.29 21.84
N PHE A 95 15.45 -4.22 20.56
CA PHE A 95 16.83 -4.40 20.13
C PHE A 95 17.74 -3.34 20.75
N THR A 96 17.30 -2.09 20.78
CA THR A 96 18.05 -0.98 21.36
C THR A 96 18.25 -1.18 22.86
N ASP A 97 17.21 -1.58 23.59
CA ASP A 97 17.30 -1.83 25.03
C ASP A 97 18.20 -3.03 25.33
N THR A 98 18.11 -4.09 24.53
CA THR A 98 18.98 -5.27 24.67
C THR A 98 20.44 -4.89 24.42
N MET A 99 20.72 -4.12 23.37
CA MET A 99 22.08 -3.67 23.06
C MET A 99 22.65 -2.77 24.16
N HIS A 100 21.87 -1.84 24.72
CA HIS A 100 22.33 -1.05 25.86
C HIS A 100 22.62 -1.93 27.08
N THR A 101 21.74 -2.87 27.39
CA THR A 101 21.94 -3.82 28.51
C THR A 101 23.23 -4.62 28.33
N GLU A 102 23.46 -5.19 27.15
CA GLU A 102 24.67 -5.96 26.84
C GLU A 102 25.94 -5.10 26.89
N MET A 103 25.85 -3.82 26.50
CA MET A 103 26.96 -2.87 26.62
C MET A 103 27.26 -2.51 28.07
N ASP A 104 26.23 -2.26 28.89
CA ASP A 104 26.37 -1.97 30.31
C ASP A 104 26.99 -3.17 31.06
N GLU A 105 26.51 -4.39 30.79
CA GLU A 105 27.09 -5.63 31.32
C GLU A 105 28.56 -5.81 30.92
N TYR A 106 28.92 -5.47 29.68
CA TYR A 106 30.30 -5.52 29.21
C TYR A 106 31.20 -4.47 29.90
N GLU A 107 30.71 -3.25 30.13
CA GLU A 107 31.44 -2.22 30.86
C GLU A 107 31.66 -2.60 32.33
N GLU A 108 30.63 -3.13 33.01
CA GLU A 108 30.76 -3.65 34.38
C GLU A 108 31.75 -4.81 34.47
N LEU A 109 31.72 -5.73 33.49
CA LEU A 109 32.69 -6.80 33.39
C LEU A 109 34.10 -6.24 33.18
N ARG A 110 34.33 -5.25 32.31
CA ARG A 110 35.67 -4.67 32.09
C ARG A 110 36.26 -4.06 33.37
N ASP A 111 35.42 -3.40 34.17
CA ASP A 111 35.84 -2.65 35.35
C ASP A 111 35.88 -3.51 36.64
N SER A 112 35.46 -4.77 36.56
CA SER A 112 35.58 -5.79 37.62
C SER A 112 37.04 -6.21 37.89
N SER A 113 37.36 -6.53 39.16
CA SER A 113 38.69 -6.99 39.58
C SER A 113 39.00 -8.45 39.23
N ASP A 114 37.99 -9.22 38.80
CA ASP A 114 38.07 -10.68 38.60
C ASP A 114 38.16 -11.11 37.11
N VAL A 115 38.45 -10.17 36.21
CA VAL A 115 38.52 -10.43 34.77
C VAL A 115 39.86 -11.04 34.38
N PRO A 116 39.90 -12.16 33.64
CA PRO A 116 41.12 -12.66 33.04
C PRO A 116 41.77 -11.59 32.17
N CYS A 117 43.06 -11.32 32.42
CA CYS A 117 43.93 -10.30 31.80
C CYS A 117 43.75 -10.09 30.27
N MET A 118 43.30 -11.10 29.53
CA MET A 118 43.13 -11.06 28.07
C MET A 118 41.95 -10.23 27.56
N LEU A 119 40.99 -9.84 28.40
CA LEU A 119 39.86 -8.97 28.00
C LEU A 119 40.12 -7.47 28.23
N ARG A 120 41.19 -7.10 28.93
CA ARG A 120 41.48 -5.68 29.26
C ARG A 120 42.10 -4.87 28.10
N HIS A 121 42.49 -5.51 27.00
CA HIS A 121 43.30 -4.89 25.92
C HIS A 121 42.72 -5.08 24.51
N LEU A 122 41.46 -5.55 24.39
CA LEU A 122 40.67 -5.47 23.16
C LEU A 122 39.78 -4.22 23.23
#